data_AF-A0A524J5X7-F1
#
_entry.id   AF-A0A524J5X7-F1
#
_cell.length_a   1.000
_cell.length_b   1.000
_cell.length_c   1.000
_cell.angle_alpha   90.00
_cell.angle_beta   90.00
_cell.angle_gamma   90.00
#
_symmetry.space_group_name_H-M   'P 1'
#
loop_
_entity.id
_entity.type
_entity.pdbx_description
1 polymer ?
#
loop_
_entity_poly.entity_id
_entity_poly.type
_entity_poly.pdbx_seq_one_letter_code
_entity_poly.pdbx_strand_id
1 'polypeptide(L)'
;AHMKTPGQIRPEELQEYTLIGFGSGIYDAQHHKDLLHLADTLPHVTDTKAFIFSTSSMINEDKVAKDHSILREKLQLKGYVIVDEFSCKGFNTNSFLRYFGGMNKGRPNAEDLKHAEEFATNLKQKVNASQPA
;
A
#
# COMPACT_ATOMS: atom_id res chain seq x y z
N ALA A 1 -3.79 15.94 0.88
CA ALA A 1 -3.98 14.51 0.58
C ALA A 1 -5.41 14.13 0.96
N HIS A 2 -6.14 13.43 0.08
CA HIS A 2 -7.49 12.93 0.38
C HIS A 2 -7.38 11.45 0.74
N MET A 3 -7.75 11.09 1.96
CA MET A 3 -7.80 9.70 2.41
C MET A 3 -9.24 9.22 2.41
N LYS A 4 -9.50 8.07 1.77
CA LYS A 4 -10.81 7.44 1.68
C LYS A 4 -10.66 5.94 1.90
N THR A 5 -11.66 5.32 2.51
CA THR A 5 -11.71 3.86 2.59
C THR A 5 -12.17 3.27 1.25
N PRO A 6 -11.85 2.00 0.94
CA PRO A 6 -12.24 1.40 -0.34
C PRO A 6 -13.73 1.53 -0.67
N GLY A 7 -14.62 1.39 0.33
CA GLY A 7 -16.07 1.52 0.13
C GLY A 7 -16.59 2.94 -0.13
N GLN A 8 -15.75 3.97 0.02
CA GLN A 8 -16.09 5.37 -0.25
C GLN A 8 -15.63 5.83 -1.64
N ILE A 9 -14.83 5.01 -2.34
CA ILE A 9 -14.27 5.35 -3.64
C ILE A 9 -15.29 5.05 -4.74
N ARG A 10 -15.56 6.04 -5.58
CA ARG A 10 -16.10 5.78 -6.93
C ARG A 10 -14.90 5.61 -7.87
N PRO A 11 -14.74 4.47 -8.55
CA PRO A 11 -13.52 4.20 -9.34
C PRO A 11 -13.15 5.31 -10.35
N GLU A 12 -14.15 5.96 -10.94
CA GLU A 12 -13.98 7.07 -11.89
C GLU A 12 -13.28 8.29 -11.27
N GLU A 13 -13.47 8.54 -9.96
CA GLU A 13 -12.92 9.71 -9.29
C GLU A 13 -11.39 9.62 -9.13
N LEU A 14 -10.81 8.42 -9.27
CA LEU A 14 -9.37 8.23 -9.22
C LEU A 14 -8.66 8.83 -10.44
N GLN A 15 -9.36 9.02 -11.56
CA GLN A 15 -8.78 9.62 -12.77
C GLN A 15 -8.40 11.09 -12.57
N GLU A 16 -8.90 11.74 -11.52
CA GLU A 16 -8.55 13.13 -11.16
C GLU A 16 -7.14 13.23 -10.51
N TYR A 17 -6.50 12.11 -10.19
CA TYR A 17 -5.24 12.07 -9.47
C TYR A 17 -4.09 11.57 -10.35
N THR A 18 -2.95 12.27 -10.30
CA THR A 18 -1.73 11.89 -11.02
C THR A 18 -0.83 10.92 -10.23
N LEU A 19 -1.11 10.73 -8.95
CA LEU A 19 -0.45 9.79 -8.05
C LEU A 19 -1.46 9.27 -7.02
N ILE A 20 -1.58 7.95 -6.91
CA ILE A 20 -2.51 7.31 -5.97
C ILE A 20 -1.76 6.33 -5.05
N GLY A 21 -2.01 6.41 -3.75
CA GLY A 21 -1.50 5.47 -2.77
C GLY A 21 -2.52 4.41 -2.41
N PHE A 22 -2.16 3.13 -2.53
CA PHE A 22 -2.99 2.00 -2.10
C PHE A 22 -2.34 1.33 -0.90
N GLY A 23 -3.09 1.13 0.19
CA GLY A 23 -2.51 0.46 1.34
C GLY A 23 -3.49 -0.11 2.35
N SER A 24 -3.04 -1.15 3.04
CA SER A 24 -3.77 -1.83 4.10
C SER A 24 -2.82 -2.57 5.04
N GLY A 25 -3.36 -3.16 6.11
CA GLY A 25 -2.66 -4.26 6.77
C GLY A 25 -2.50 -5.47 5.84
N ILE A 26 -1.50 -6.31 6.12
CA ILE A 26 -1.35 -7.63 5.49
C ILE A 26 -2.07 -8.70 6.30
N TYR A 27 -2.93 -9.46 5.64
CA TYR A 27 -3.72 -10.57 6.17
C TYR A 27 -3.48 -11.79 5.28
N ASP A 28 -3.12 -12.93 5.87
CA ASP A 28 -2.86 -14.18 5.14
C ASP A 28 -1.93 -14.00 3.91
N ALA A 29 -0.87 -13.21 4.09
CA ALA A 29 0.14 -12.88 3.08
C ALA A 29 -0.37 -12.06 1.88
N GLN A 30 -1.41 -11.26 2.07
CA GLN A 30 -1.91 -10.32 1.05
C GLN A 30 -2.58 -9.10 1.67
N HIS A 31 -2.87 -8.08 0.85
CA HIS A 31 -3.64 -6.92 1.28
C HIS A 31 -5.08 -7.28 1.66
N HIS A 32 -5.74 -6.41 2.43
CA HIS A 32 -7.12 -6.61 2.85
C HIS A 32 -8.05 -6.79 1.64
N LYS A 33 -9.01 -7.72 1.76
CA LYS A 33 -9.91 -8.12 0.67
C LYS A 33 -10.66 -6.95 0.02
N ASP A 34 -11.04 -5.94 0.78
CA ASP A 34 -11.79 -4.79 0.25
C ASP A 34 -10.91 -3.92 -0.66
N LEU A 35 -9.61 -3.83 -0.38
CA LEU A 35 -8.65 -3.13 -1.24
C LEU A 35 -8.39 -3.91 -2.53
N LEU A 36 -8.28 -5.24 -2.43
CA LEU A 36 -8.15 -6.11 -3.61
C LEU A 36 -9.40 -6.06 -4.49
N HIS A 37 -10.59 -6.06 -3.87
CA HIS A 37 -11.86 -5.93 -4.58
C HIS A 37 -11.98 -4.57 -5.27
N LEU A 38 -11.59 -3.48 -4.60
CA LEU A 38 -11.53 -2.16 -5.24
C LEU A 38 -10.64 -2.22 -6.49
N ALA A 39 -9.43 -2.77 -6.39
CA ALA A 39 -8.50 -2.89 -7.52
C ALA A 39 -9.10 -3.64 -8.72
N ASP A 40 -9.92 -4.67 -8.49
CA ASP A 40 -10.63 -5.38 -9.55
C ASP A 40 -11.66 -4.51 -10.28
N THR A 41 -12.32 -3.61 -9.54
CA THR A 41 -13.37 -2.71 -10.07
C THR A 41 -12.84 -1.44 -10.74
N LEU A 42 -11.53 -1.15 -10.65
CA LEU A 42 -10.96 0.06 -11.22
C LEU A 42 -11.12 0.08 -12.76
N PRO A 43 -11.36 1.25 -13.36
CA PRO A 43 -11.27 1.39 -14.81
C PRO A 43 -9.83 1.17 -15.27
N HIS A 44 -9.67 0.84 -16.55
CA HIS A 44 -8.35 0.90 -17.18
C HIS A 44 -7.90 2.35 -17.30
N VAL A 45 -6.63 2.59 -17.02
CA VAL A 45 -5.97 3.88 -17.11
C VAL A 45 -4.71 3.76 -17.97
N THR A 46 -4.13 4.88 -18.36
CA THR A 46 -2.86 4.92 -19.10
C THR A 46 -1.82 5.60 -18.24
N ASP A 47 -0.77 4.86 -17.88
CA ASP A 47 0.43 5.34 -17.19
C ASP A 47 0.19 6.15 -15.91
N THR A 48 -0.91 5.87 -15.20
CA THR A 48 -1.21 6.52 -13.91
C THR A 48 -0.28 5.99 -12.83
N LYS A 49 0.45 6.88 -12.15
CA LYS A 49 1.42 6.49 -11.12
C LYS A 49 0.70 6.06 -9.85
N ALA A 50 1.18 4.99 -9.25
CA ALA A 50 0.70 4.53 -7.96
C ALA A 50 1.85 4.04 -7.07
N PHE A 51 1.62 4.03 -5.76
CA PHE A 51 2.51 3.40 -4.80
C PHE A 51 1.70 2.50 -3.87
N ILE A 52 2.34 1.44 -3.37
CA ILE A 52 1.71 0.48 -2.47
C ILE A 52 2.35 0.60 -1.09
N PHE A 53 1.56 0.63 -0.03
CA PHE A 53 2.10 0.60 1.32
C PHE A 53 1.32 -0.33 2.24
N SER A 54 2.00 -0.92 3.21
CA SER A 54 1.34 -1.81 4.16
C SER A 54 1.92 -1.77 5.57
N THR A 55 1.14 -2.33 6.50
CA THR A 55 1.66 -2.74 7.80
C THR A 55 1.57 -4.26 7.91
N SER A 56 2.61 -4.92 8.41
CA SER A 56 2.60 -6.38 8.56
C SER A 56 3.23 -6.84 9.88
N SER A 57 3.01 -8.10 10.25
CA SER A 57 3.68 -8.70 11.41
C SER A 57 5.12 -9.09 11.15
N MET A 58 5.46 -9.38 9.88
CA MET A 58 6.75 -9.91 9.46
C MET A 58 7.27 -9.10 8.28
N ILE A 59 8.44 -8.49 8.45
CA ILE A 59 9.06 -7.62 7.45
C ILE A 59 10.41 -8.22 7.06
N ASN A 60 10.54 -8.55 5.78
CA ASN A 60 11.78 -8.71 5.03
C ASN A 60 11.44 -8.46 3.54
N GLU A 61 12.44 -8.21 2.71
CA GLU A 61 12.23 -7.80 1.31
C GLU A 61 11.41 -8.82 0.50
N ASP A 62 11.78 -10.11 0.53
CA ASP A 62 11.06 -11.17 -0.19
C ASP A 62 9.60 -11.30 0.26
N LYS A 63 9.36 -11.17 1.57
CA LYS A 63 8.03 -11.26 2.17
C LYS A 63 7.17 -10.08 1.75
N VAL A 64 7.72 -8.86 1.76
CA VAL A 64 7.01 -7.66 1.30
C VAL A 64 6.69 -7.78 -0.19
N ALA A 65 7.67 -8.20 -1.00
CA ALA A 65 7.48 -8.41 -2.43
C ALA A 65 6.33 -9.39 -2.73
N LYS A 66 6.23 -10.48 -1.97
CA LYS A 66 5.15 -11.47 -2.03
C LYS A 66 3.82 -10.93 -1.52
N ASP A 67 3.80 -10.27 -0.36
CA ASP A 67 2.58 -9.74 0.25
C ASP A 67 1.89 -8.68 -0.63
N HIS A 68 2.69 -7.97 -1.41
CA HIS A 68 2.21 -6.94 -2.32
C HIS A 68 1.89 -7.45 -3.72
N SER A 69 2.28 -8.68 -4.10
CA SER A 69 2.22 -9.12 -5.50
C SER A 69 0.82 -9.11 -6.08
N ILE A 70 -0.19 -9.60 -5.35
CA ILE A 70 -1.57 -9.67 -5.83
C ILE A 70 -2.12 -8.27 -6.13
N LEU A 71 -1.89 -7.31 -5.24
CA LEU A 71 -2.35 -5.94 -5.45
C LEU A 71 -1.58 -5.27 -6.59
N ARG A 72 -0.25 -5.45 -6.63
CA ARG A 72 0.61 -4.95 -7.70
C ARG A 72 0.16 -5.43 -9.07
N GLU A 73 -0.07 -6.73 -9.22
CA GLU A 73 -0.52 -7.36 -10.47
C GLU A 73 -1.88 -6.81 -10.91
N LYS A 74 -2.86 -6.71 -10.00
CA LYS A 74 -4.18 -6.14 -10.30
C LYS A 74 -4.07 -4.70 -10.79
N LEU A 75 -3.28 -3.87 -10.13
CA LEU A 75 -3.08 -2.47 -10.51
C LEU A 75 -2.35 -2.36 -11.87
N GLN A 76 -1.31 -3.16 -12.10
CA GLN A 76 -0.59 -3.17 -13.38
C GLN A 76 -1.48 -3.62 -14.54
N LEU A 77 -2.35 -4.62 -14.34
CA LEU A 77 -3.34 -5.03 -15.33
C LEU A 77 -4.35 -3.93 -15.69
N LYS A 78 -4.57 -2.97 -14.78
CA LYS A 78 -5.40 -1.78 -15.02
C LYS A 78 -4.62 -0.63 -15.65
N GLY A 79 -3.31 -0.76 -15.89
CA GLY A 79 -2.46 0.26 -16.51
C GLY A 79 -1.82 1.24 -15.53
N TYR A 80 -1.81 0.91 -14.23
CA TYR A 80 -1.06 1.70 -13.25
C TYR A 80 0.43 1.36 -13.27
N VAL A 81 1.25 2.39 -13.08
CA VAL A 81 2.71 2.28 -12.92
C VAL A 81 3.03 2.33 -11.43
N ILE A 82 3.45 1.20 -10.86
CA ILE A 82 3.88 1.15 -9.45
C ILE A 82 5.28 1.74 -9.33
N VAL A 83 5.36 2.96 -8.81
CA VAL A 83 6.62 3.73 -8.74
C VAL A 83 7.47 3.38 -7.52
N ASP A 84 6.84 2.94 -6.43
CA ASP A 84 7.54 2.50 -5.23
C ASP A 84 6.60 1.75 -4.27
N GLU A 85 7.19 1.04 -3.31
CA GLU A 85 6.44 0.28 -2.30
C GLU A 85 7.05 0.39 -0.90
N PHE A 86 6.19 0.34 0.12
CA PHE A 86 6.60 0.47 1.52
C PHE A 86 5.92 -0.56 2.42
N SER A 87 6.63 -1.07 3.43
CA SER A 87 5.99 -1.82 4.50
C SER A 87 6.70 -1.58 5.82
N CYS A 88 5.94 -1.54 6.92
CA CYS A 88 6.50 -1.46 8.26
C CYS A 88 5.79 -2.39 9.23
N LYS A 89 6.33 -2.51 10.44
CA LYS A 89 5.72 -3.38 11.45
C LYS A 89 4.40 -2.80 11.93
N GLY A 90 3.34 -3.60 11.84
CA GLY A 90 2.04 -3.32 12.44
C GLY A 90 1.80 -4.16 13.68
N PHE A 91 1.09 -3.59 14.66
CA PHE A 91 0.60 -4.33 15.82
C PHE A 91 -0.40 -5.41 15.40
N ASN A 92 -0.15 -6.65 15.84
CA ASN A 92 -0.99 -7.79 15.48
C ASN A 92 -1.52 -8.50 16.73
N THR A 93 -2.83 -8.66 16.80
CA THR A 93 -3.52 -9.39 17.87
C THR A 93 -4.29 -10.61 17.33
N ASN A 94 -4.03 -11.06 16.11
CA ASN A 94 -4.76 -12.16 15.50
C ASN A 94 -4.55 -13.49 16.24
N SER A 95 -5.62 -14.30 16.27
CA SER A 95 -5.60 -15.66 16.82
C SER A 95 -5.11 -15.70 18.29
N PHE A 96 -4.35 -16.72 18.64
CA PHE A 96 -3.85 -16.94 20.01
C PHE A 96 -2.94 -15.81 20.50
N LEU A 97 -2.36 -15.00 19.60
CA LEU A 97 -1.47 -13.89 19.96
C LEU A 97 -2.20 -12.86 20.84
N ARG A 98 -3.52 -12.69 20.71
CA ARG A 98 -4.32 -11.84 21.59
C ARG A 98 -4.14 -12.19 23.07
N TYR A 99 -4.07 -13.49 23.40
CA TYR A 99 -3.93 -13.96 24.78
C TYR A 99 -2.54 -13.74 25.36
N PHE A 100 -1.51 -13.57 24.50
CA PHE A 100 -0.16 -13.16 24.89
C PHE A 100 0.06 -11.63 24.72
N GLY A 101 -1.03 -10.90 24.44
CA GLY A 101 -1.07 -9.45 24.29
C GLY A 101 -0.58 -8.91 22.94
N GLY A 102 -0.39 -9.78 21.95
CA GLY A 102 -0.09 -9.44 20.56
C GLY A 102 1.40 -9.38 20.20
N MET A 103 1.68 -9.40 18.91
CA MET A 103 3.01 -9.25 18.29
C MET A 103 3.21 -7.80 17.85
N ASN A 104 4.45 -7.29 17.93
CA ASN A 104 4.81 -5.91 17.57
C ASN A 104 4.03 -4.84 18.36
N LYS A 105 3.88 -5.02 19.68
CA LYS A 105 3.27 -4.00 20.56
C LYS A 105 3.98 -2.66 20.40
N GLY A 106 3.19 -1.59 20.34
CA GLY A 106 3.71 -0.23 20.17
C GLY A 106 4.17 0.10 18.76
N ARG A 107 3.90 -0.75 17.75
CA ARG A 107 4.21 -0.50 16.33
C ARG A 107 2.92 -0.25 15.51
N PRO A 108 2.91 0.65 14.51
CA PRO A 108 4.03 1.49 14.09
C PRO A 108 4.48 2.49 15.16
N ASN A 109 5.80 2.67 15.33
CA ASN A 109 6.42 3.60 16.28
C ASN A 109 7.13 4.76 15.55
N ALA A 110 7.83 5.61 16.29
CA ALA A 110 8.57 6.74 15.74
C ALA A 110 9.60 6.34 14.65
N GLU A 111 10.22 5.17 14.77
CA GLU A 111 11.15 4.66 13.76
C GLU A 111 10.42 4.22 12.48
N ASP A 112 9.26 3.54 12.59
CA ASP A 112 8.44 3.21 11.42
C ASP A 112 7.92 4.47 10.71
N LEU A 113 7.53 5.49 11.48
CA LEU A 113 7.09 6.77 10.93
C LEU A 113 8.21 7.51 10.22
N LYS A 114 9.45 7.47 10.77
CA LYS A 114 10.62 8.01 10.10
C LYS A 114 10.89 7.31 8.77
N HIS A 115 10.82 5.98 8.71
CA HIS A 115 10.98 5.26 7.44
C HIS A 115 9.84 5.57 6.45
N ALA A 116 8.61 5.78 6.94
CA ALA A 116 7.50 6.21 6.08
C ALA A 116 7.72 7.63 5.51
N GLU A 117 8.30 8.54 6.30
CA GLU A 117 8.69 9.88 5.86
C GLU A 117 9.82 9.84 4.81
N GLU A 118 10.84 9.01 5.04
CA GLU A 118 11.92 8.76 4.08
C GLU A 118 11.37 8.19 2.77
N PHE A 119 10.47 7.21 2.85
CA PHE A 119 9.75 6.67 1.70
C PHE A 119 8.99 7.77 0.93
N ALA A 120 8.18 8.58 1.62
CA ALA A 120 7.42 9.64 0.97
C ALA A 120 8.32 10.70 0.31
N THR A 121 9.46 11.01 0.93
CA THR A 121 10.46 11.94 0.39
C THR A 121 11.10 11.40 -0.89
N ASN A 122 11.49 10.13 -0.89
CA ASN A 122 12.06 9.46 -2.06
C ASN A 122 11.02 9.30 -3.19
N LEU A 123 9.78 8.97 -2.82
CA LEU A 123 8.65 8.85 -3.75
C LEU A 123 8.43 10.17 -4.52
N LYS A 124 8.48 11.31 -3.83
CA LYS A 124 8.37 12.63 -4.47
C LYS A 124 9.45 12.85 -5.54
N GLN A 125 10.69 12.44 -5.26
CA GLN A 125 11.78 12.54 -6.22
C GLN A 125 11.56 11.64 -7.44
N LYS A 126 11.17 10.37 -7.22
CA LYS A 126 10.86 9.42 -8.29
C LYS A 126 9.74 9.92 -9.19
N VAL A 127 8.65 10.42 -8.62
CA VAL A 127 7.48 10.92 -9.36
C VAL A 127 7.85 12.13 -10.23
N ASN A 128 8.66 13.05 -9.71
CA ASN A 128 9.13 14.23 -10.43
C ASN A 128 10.12 13.90 -11.55
N ALA A 129 11.02 12.92 -11.33
CA ALA A 129 11.97 12.46 -12.35
C ALA A 129 11.28 11.76 -13.54
N SER A 130 10.08 11.23 -13.32
CA SER A 130 9.26 10.57 -14.36
C SER A 130 8.24 11.50 -15.02
N GLN A 131 8.38 12.82 -14.95
CA GLN A 131 7.62 13.75 -15.78
C GLN A 131 8.44 14.12 -17.02
N PRO A 132 7.88 14.06 -18.25
CA PRO A 132 8.54 14.68 -19.39
C PRO A 132 8.66 16.20 -19.13
N ALA A 133 9.78 16.78 -19.58
CA ALA A 133 10.06 18.22 -19.51
C ALA A 133 9.00 19.05 -20.24
#